data_AF-W1Q837-F1
#
_entry.id   AF-W1Q837-F1
#
_cell.length_a   1.000
_cell.length_b   1.000
_cell.length_c   1.000
_cell.angle_alpha   90.00
_cell.angle_beta   90.00
_cell.angle_gamma   90.00
#
_symmetry.space_group_name_H-M   'P 1'
#
loop_
_entity.id
_entity.type
_entity.pdbx_description
1 polymer ?
#
loop_
_entity_poly.entity_id
_entity_poly.type
_entity_poly.pdbx_seq_one_letter_code
_entity_poly.pdbx_strand_id
1 'polypeptide(L)'
;MSLNFNDVPVQNLEQLRPRLTQLTHSLRKLEDSMAASATLPNWSNLQNQYNVILSQLTSFSRTMDLNKDVLKHTNVYPNTEFDTTQFEGLLTTLLRKKHLPEVAEWIENNMTDVSREDLAKDDQVAAEYLKLSEELLGEFSFDDNTPLEGSDKPETPGVDVYKYMFGGGAK
;
A
#
# COMPACT_ATOMS: atom_id res chain seq x y z
N MET A 1 36.86 -13.89 -22.29
CA MET A 1 36.90 -12.57 -21.63
C MET A 1 36.01 -12.67 -20.40
N SER A 2 36.56 -12.82 -19.20
CA SER A 2 35.78 -13.05 -17.98
C SER A 2 35.17 -11.73 -17.51
N LEU A 3 33.85 -11.66 -17.43
CA LEU A 3 33.13 -10.51 -16.88
C LEU A 3 33.38 -10.43 -15.38
N ASN A 4 33.84 -9.27 -14.91
CA ASN A 4 33.98 -8.99 -13.48
C ASN A 4 32.61 -8.57 -12.94
N PHE A 5 31.92 -9.48 -12.24
CA PHE A 5 30.62 -9.22 -11.60
C PHE A 5 30.72 -8.46 -10.27
N ASN A 6 31.93 -8.06 -9.86
CA ASN A 6 32.20 -7.45 -8.55
C ASN A 6 31.50 -6.09 -8.34
N ASP A 7 31.14 -5.39 -9.41
CA ASP A 7 30.46 -4.08 -9.34
C ASP A 7 28.92 -4.19 -9.33
N VAL A 8 28.35 -5.39 -9.44
CA VAL A 8 26.89 -5.57 -9.40
C VAL A 8 26.44 -5.58 -7.94
N PRO A 9 25.54 -4.67 -7.51
CA PRO A 9 25.03 -4.64 -6.14
C PRO A 9 23.97 -5.71 -5.91
N VAL A 10 24.41 -6.99 -5.93
CA VAL A 10 23.54 -8.17 -5.81
C VAL A 10 22.76 -8.13 -4.50
N GLN A 11 23.41 -7.79 -3.39
CA GLN A 11 22.79 -7.79 -2.07
C GLN A 11 21.59 -6.83 -1.98
N ASN A 12 21.71 -5.63 -2.55
CA ASN A 12 20.64 -4.62 -2.56
C ASN A 12 19.45 -5.08 -3.42
N LEU A 13 19.72 -5.75 -4.56
CA LEU A 13 18.67 -6.30 -5.42
C LEU A 13 17.97 -7.53 -4.80
N GLU A 14 18.72 -8.39 -4.12
CA GLU A 14 18.16 -9.54 -3.40
C GLU A 14 17.24 -9.13 -2.25
N GLN A 15 17.42 -7.95 -1.66
CA GLN A 15 16.47 -7.41 -0.66
C GLN A 15 15.12 -7.02 -1.26
N LEU A 16 15.11 -6.56 -2.52
CA LEU A 16 13.88 -6.14 -3.22
C LEU A 16 13.09 -7.33 -3.76
N ARG A 17 13.78 -8.39 -4.21
CA ARG A 17 13.14 -9.57 -4.80
C ARG A 17 12.03 -10.18 -3.94
N PRO A 18 12.23 -10.55 -2.67
CA PRO A 18 11.18 -11.19 -1.87
C PRO A 18 9.98 -10.26 -1.65
N ARG A 19 10.20 -8.94 -1.55
CA ARG A 19 9.13 -7.95 -1.41
C ARG A 19 8.26 -7.86 -2.67
N LEU A 20 8.90 -7.84 -3.85
CA LEU A 20 8.19 -7.85 -5.12
C LEU A 20 7.42 -9.16 -5.34
N THR A 21 8.02 -10.30 -4.99
CA THR A 21 7.35 -11.61 -5.06
C THR A 21 6.13 -11.65 -4.13
N GLN A 22 6.27 -11.15 -2.90
CA GLN A 22 5.17 -11.08 -1.94
C GLN A 22 4.02 -10.21 -2.46
N LEU A 23 4.32 -9.02 -2.98
CA LEU A 23 3.33 -8.12 -3.56
C LEU A 23 2.61 -8.78 -4.74
N THR A 24 3.36 -9.41 -5.64
CA THR A 24 2.79 -10.11 -6.81
C THR A 24 1.88 -11.26 -6.38
N HIS A 25 2.28 -12.02 -5.37
CA HIS A 25 1.45 -13.10 -4.81
C HIS A 25 0.16 -12.56 -4.18
N SER A 26 0.22 -11.44 -3.46
CA SER A 26 -0.97 -10.80 -2.89
C SER A 26 -1.95 -10.28 -3.94
N LEU A 27 -1.43 -9.70 -5.03
CA LEU A 27 -2.23 -9.21 -6.15
C LEU A 27 -2.90 -10.36 -6.90
N ARG A 28 -2.17 -11.45 -7.17
CA ARG A 28 -2.78 -12.65 -7.77
C ARG A 28 -3.88 -13.25 -6.90
N LYS A 29 -3.67 -13.30 -5.58
CA LYS A 29 -4.70 -13.77 -4.66
C LYS A 29 -5.96 -12.91 -4.70
N LEU A 30 -5.81 -11.59 -4.83
CA LEU A 30 -6.94 -10.68 -5.01
C LEU A 30 -7.66 -10.93 -6.34
N GLU A 31 -6.90 -11.08 -7.43
CA GLU A 31 -7.42 -11.42 -8.76
C GLU A 31 -8.20 -12.73 -8.74
N ASP A 32 -7.61 -13.80 -8.18
CA ASP A 32 -8.25 -15.10 -8.00
C ASP A 32 -9.53 -14.99 -7.16
N SER A 33 -9.50 -14.19 -6.09
CA SER A 33 -10.67 -13.95 -5.23
C SER A 33 -11.79 -13.21 -5.96
N MET A 34 -11.46 -12.36 -6.93
CA MET A 34 -12.45 -11.63 -7.75
C MET A 34 -12.97 -12.49 -8.91
N ALA A 35 -12.11 -13.30 -9.52
CA ALA A 35 -12.47 -14.18 -10.63
C ALA A 35 -13.31 -15.40 -10.19
N ALA A 36 -13.04 -15.94 -8.99
CA ALA A 36 -13.76 -17.10 -8.46
C ALA A 36 -15.19 -16.77 -8.00
N SER A 37 -15.47 -15.51 -7.69
CA SER A 37 -16.75 -15.09 -7.13
C SER A 37 -17.66 -14.53 -8.25
N ALA A 38 -18.67 -15.30 -8.67
CA ALA A 38 -19.69 -14.86 -9.63
C ALA A 38 -20.53 -13.67 -9.13
N THR A 39 -20.52 -13.43 -7.82
CA THR A 39 -21.04 -12.25 -7.12
C THR A 39 -19.88 -11.55 -6.40
N LEU A 40 -19.93 -10.23 -6.23
CA LEU A 40 -18.86 -9.48 -5.56
C LEU A 40 -18.54 -10.10 -4.18
N PRO A 41 -17.25 -10.33 -3.85
CA PRO A 41 -16.86 -10.93 -2.58
C PRO A 41 -17.28 -10.05 -1.40
N ASN A 42 -17.40 -10.64 -0.21
CA ASN A 42 -17.73 -9.93 1.01
C ASN A 42 -16.76 -8.75 1.23
N TRP A 43 -17.30 -7.54 1.39
CA TRP A 43 -16.55 -6.29 1.55
C TRP A 43 -15.43 -6.38 2.59
N SER A 44 -15.70 -7.01 3.74
CA SER A 44 -14.70 -7.18 4.81
C SER A 44 -13.47 -7.97 4.35
N ASN A 45 -13.66 -8.99 3.52
CA ASN A 45 -12.56 -9.78 2.97
C ASN A 45 -11.75 -8.98 1.95
N LEU A 46 -12.41 -8.17 1.13
CA LEU A 46 -11.75 -7.29 0.16
C LEU A 46 -10.92 -6.22 0.89
N GLN A 47 -11.51 -5.56 1.89
CA GLN A 47 -10.82 -4.55 2.69
C GLN A 47 -9.58 -5.12 3.39
N ASN A 48 -9.68 -6.31 3.97
CA ASN A 48 -8.54 -6.97 4.59
C ASN A 48 -7.42 -7.29 3.58
N GLN A 49 -7.78 -7.80 2.39
CA GLN A 49 -6.81 -8.05 1.32
C GLN A 49 -6.15 -6.76 0.84
N TYR A 50 -6.94 -5.70 0.69
CA TYR A 50 -6.45 -4.38 0.31
C TYR A 50 -5.46 -3.81 1.33
N ASN A 51 -5.77 -3.89 2.63
CA ASN A 51 -4.87 -3.45 3.70
C ASN A 51 -3.54 -4.21 3.69
N VAL A 52 -3.57 -5.51 3.41
CA VAL A 52 -2.35 -6.33 3.26
C VAL A 52 -1.52 -5.87 2.06
N ILE A 53 -2.16 -5.63 0.91
CA ILE A 53 -1.49 -5.12 -0.29
C ILE A 53 -0.87 -3.75 -0.01
N LEU A 54 -1.61 -2.86 0.66
CA LEU A 54 -1.13 -1.52 1.02
C LEU A 54 0.12 -1.60 1.91
N SER A 55 0.09 -2.44 2.95
CA SER A 55 1.25 -2.64 3.83
C SER A 55 2.47 -3.18 3.06
N GLN A 56 2.26 -4.12 2.14
CA GLN A 56 3.33 -4.68 1.30
C GLN A 56 3.89 -3.64 0.32
N LEU A 57 3.03 -2.82 -0.28
CA LEU A 57 3.43 -1.74 -1.18
C LEU A 57 4.24 -0.67 -0.44
N THR A 58 3.79 -0.25 0.75
CA THR A 58 4.53 0.69 1.60
C THR A 58 5.89 0.12 2.01
N SER A 59 5.94 -1.15 2.40
CA SER A 59 7.21 -1.82 2.72
C SER A 59 8.15 -1.91 1.51
N PHE A 60 7.61 -2.19 0.33
CA PHE A 60 8.38 -2.25 -0.91
C PHE A 60 8.93 -0.87 -1.29
N SER A 61 8.08 0.16 -1.25
CA SER A 61 8.47 1.56 -1.50
C SER A 61 9.60 2.00 -0.58
N ARG A 62 9.47 1.75 0.73
CA ARG A 62 10.53 2.05 1.71
C ARG A 62 11.84 1.33 1.39
N THR A 63 11.78 0.07 0.97
CA THR A 63 12.98 -0.70 0.61
C THR A 63 13.62 -0.16 -0.68
N MET A 64 12.81 0.30 -1.63
CA MET A 64 13.30 0.94 -2.86
C MET A 64 13.98 2.28 -2.55
N ASP A 65 13.41 3.09 -1.67
CA ASP A 65 13.99 4.37 -1.26
C ASP A 65 15.34 4.18 -0.55
N LEU A 66 15.45 3.18 0.34
CA LEU A 66 16.72 2.85 1.01
C LEU A 66 17.84 2.45 0.02
N ASN A 67 17.48 1.88 -1.12
CA ASN A 67 18.43 1.40 -2.14
C ASN A 67 18.51 2.32 -3.36
N LYS A 68 17.83 3.47 -3.34
CA LYS A 68 17.62 4.36 -4.49
C LYS A 68 18.91 4.80 -5.16
N ASP A 69 19.91 5.17 -4.37
CA ASP A 69 21.18 5.66 -4.92
C ASP A 69 21.92 4.55 -5.68
N VAL A 70 21.97 3.35 -5.11
CA VAL A 70 22.60 2.19 -5.75
C VAL A 70 21.87 1.82 -7.04
N LEU A 71 20.53 1.78 -7.01
CA LEU A 71 19.71 1.44 -8.18
C LEU A 71 19.80 2.47 -9.31
N LYS A 72 19.99 3.76 -8.99
CA LYS A 72 20.16 4.82 -9.99
C LYS A 72 21.46 4.71 -10.77
N HIS A 73 22.55 4.31 -10.10
CA HIS A 73 23.86 4.17 -10.73
C HIS A 73 24.05 2.80 -11.41
N THR A 74 23.20 1.82 -11.06
CA THR A 74 23.25 0.49 -11.65
C THR A 74 22.64 0.49 -13.05
N ASN A 75 23.38 -0.04 -14.01
CA ASN A 75 22.90 -0.21 -15.37
C ASN A 75 22.60 -1.69 -15.66
N VAL A 76 21.44 -1.96 -16.27
CA VAL A 76 20.95 -3.32 -16.48
C VAL A 76 21.14 -3.69 -17.94
N TYR A 77 21.87 -4.77 -18.17
CA TYR A 77 22.13 -5.34 -19.49
C TYR A 77 21.87 -6.85 -19.46
N PRO A 78 21.46 -7.46 -20.59
CA PRO A 78 21.32 -8.91 -20.68
C PRO A 78 22.67 -9.60 -20.44
N ASN A 79 22.63 -10.77 -19.80
CA ASN A 79 23.82 -11.61 -19.63
C ASN A 79 24.33 -12.10 -20.99
N THR A 80 25.62 -12.41 -21.12
CA THR A 80 26.22 -12.95 -22.36
C THR A 80 25.68 -14.33 -22.74
N GLU A 81 25.05 -15.04 -21.80
CA GLU A 81 24.37 -16.32 -22.04
C GLU A 81 22.98 -16.14 -22.66
N PHE A 82 22.44 -14.92 -22.64
CA PHE A 82 21.12 -14.63 -23.20
C PHE A 82 21.26 -14.28 -24.70
N ASP A 83 20.60 -15.05 -25.56
CA ASP A 83 20.59 -14.77 -27.01
C ASP A 83 19.74 -13.52 -27.32
N THR A 84 20.42 -12.38 -27.41
CA THR A 84 19.78 -11.09 -27.70
C THR A 84 19.20 -11.01 -29.11
N THR A 85 19.64 -11.86 -30.04
CA THR A 85 19.20 -11.83 -31.45
C THR A 85 17.87 -12.54 -31.65
N GLN A 86 17.66 -13.66 -30.94
CA GLN A 86 16.39 -14.40 -31.03
C GLN A 86 15.25 -13.74 -30.24
N PHE A 87 15.57 -13.07 -29.12
CA PHE A 87 14.57 -12.54 -28.18
C PHE A 87 14.54 -11.01 -28.06
N GLU A 88 14.92 -10.29 -29.12
CA GLU A 88 14.99 -8.82 -29.12
C GLU A 88 13.65 -8.17 -28.71
N GLY A 89 12.51 -8.64 -29.25
CA GLY A 89 11.19 -8.10 -28.94
C GLY A 89 10.77 -8.29 -27.47
N LEU A 90 11.19 -9.41 -26.86
CA LEU A 90 10.96 -9.66 -25.43
C LEU A 90 11.85 -8.76 -24.58
N LEU A 91 13.13 -8.64 -24.94
CA LEU A 91 14.11 -7.83 -24.22
C LEU A 91 13.70 -6.36 -24.17
N THR A 92 13.29 -5.81 -25.31
CA THR A 92 12.80 -4.42 -25.41
C THR A 92 11.55 -4.19 -24.57
N THR A 93 10.71 -5.21 -24.38
CA THR A 93 9.53 -5.14 -23.51
C THR A 93 9.90 -5.23 -22.04
N LEU A 94 10.77 -6.16 -21.64
CA LEU A 94 11.18 -6.37 -20.24
C LEU A 94 12.02 -5.22 -19.69
N LEU A 95 12.93 -4.66 -20.51
CA LEU A 95 13.80 -3.55 -20.10
C LEU A 95 13.18 -2.17 -20.34
N ARG A 96 11.92 -2.11 -20.77
CA ARG A 96 11.22 -0.84 -20.99
C ARG A 96 11.05 -0.09 -19.66
N LYS A 97 11.62 1.12 -19.59
CA LYS A 97 11.43 2.06 -18.48
C LYS A 97 10.28 3.05 -18.70
N LYS A 98 9.68 3.08 -19.89
CA LYS A 98 8.60 4.03 -20.24
C LYS A 98 7.30 3.60 -19.56
N HIS A 99 6.74 4.50 -18.73
CA HIS A 99 5.45 4.34 -18.08
C HIS A 99 4.31 4.01 -19.06
N LEU A 100 3.21 3.49 -18.53
CA LEU A 100 1.97 3.32 -19.27
C LEU A 100 1.42 4.70 -19.67
N PRO A 101 0.78 4.83 -20.85
CA PRO A 101 0.30 6.11 -21.35
C PRO A 101 -0.69 6.79 -20.39
N GLU A 102 -1.61 6.02 -19.80
CA GLU A 102 -2.58 6.52 -18.81
C GLU A 102 -1.90 7.15 -17.58
N VAL A 103 -0.82 6.52 -17.09
CA VAL A 103 -0.05 7.03 -15.94
C VAL A 103 0.72 8.29 -16.32
N ALA A 104 1.25 8.35 -17.55
CA ALA A 104 1.97 9.53 -18.03
C ALA A 104 1.05 10.74 -18.18
N GLU A 105 -0.15 10.54 -18.77
CA GLU A 105 -1.18 11.57 -18.88
C GLU A 105 -1.62 12.07 -17.50
N TRP A 106 -1.84 11.16 -16.56
CA TRP A 106 -2.20 11.55 -15.19
C TRP A 106 -1.09 12.41 -14.55
N ILE A 107 0.17 12.04 -14.69
CA ILE A 107 1.29 12.83 -14.18
C ILE A 107 1.33 14.23 -14.83
N GLU A 108 1.15 14.30 -16.14
CA GLU A 108 1.17 15.56 -16.89
C GLU A 108 0.04 16.50 -16.44
N ASN A 109 -1.20 16.00 -16.36
CA ASN A 109 -2.36 16.77 -15.92
C ASN A 109 -2.18 17.32 -14.49
N ASN A 110 -1.65 16.52 -13.56
CA ASN A 110 -1.41 17.01 -12.20
C ASN A 110 -0.27 18.05 -12.13
N MET A 111 0.74 17.95 -13.00
CA MET A 111 1.82 18.93 -13.07
C MET A 111 1.37 20.27 -13.65
N THR A 112 0.33 20.29 -14.51
CA THR A 112 -0.23 21.53 -15.06
C THR A 112 -1.21 22.19 -14.10
N ASP A 113 -1.98 21.39 -13.35
CA ASP A 113 -3.10 21.88 -12.56
C ASP A 113 -2.70 22.46 -11.20
N VAL A 114 -1.52 22.08 -10.69
CA VAL A 114 -1.08 22.47 -9.34
C VAL A 114 0.28 23.18 -9.36
N SER A 115 0.33 24.40 -8.81
CA SER A 115 1.58 25.14 -8.67
C SER A 115 2.47 24.52 -7.59
N ARG A 116 3.79 24.49 -7.84
CA ARG A 116 4.76 23.95 -6.87
C ARG A 116 4.77 24.74 -5.56
N GLU A 117 4.55 26.04 -5.63
CA GLU A 117 4.49 26.91 -4.45
C GLU A 117 3.28 26.58 -3.57
N ASP A 118 2.18 26.13 -4.16
CA ASP A 118 0.98 25.77 -3.41
C ASP A 118 1.14 24.39 -2.75
N LEU A 119 1.75 23.42 -3.45
CA LEU A 119 2.14 22.13 -2.85
C LEU A 119 3.04 22.31 -1.63
N ALA A 120 4.03 23.21 -1.69
CA ALA A 120 4.94 23.45 -0.58
C ALA A 120 4.24 24.04 0.66
N LYS A 121 3.23 24.90 0.45
CA LYS A 121 2.41 25.43 1.55
C LYS A 121 1.52 24.33 2.14
N ASP A 122 0.91 23.51 1.29
CA ASP A 122 0.07 22.40 1.73
C ASP A 122 0.87 21.38 2.54
N ASP A 123 2.09 21.05 2.11
CA ASP A 123 3.02 20.19 2.86
C ASP A 123 3.37 20.78 4.24
N GLN A 124 3.63 22.09 4.30
CA GLN A 124 3.90 22.77 5.58
C GLN A 124 2.68 22.69 6.51
N VAL A 125 1.49 22.98 5.99
CA VAL A 125 0.23 22.94 6.75
C VAL A 125 -0.06 21.52 7.24
N ALA A 126 0.14 20.51 6.40
CA ALA A 126 -0.03 19.11 6.79
C ALA A 126 0.95 18.71 7.92
N ALA A 127 2.20 19.15 7.86
CA ALA A 127 3.18 18.90 8.90
C ALA A 127 2.81 19.58 10.23
N GLU A 128 2.28 20.81 10.18
CA GLU A 128 1.78 21.54 11.35
C GLU A 128 0.59 20.80 12.01
N TYR A 129 -0.37 20.32 11.22
CA TYR A 129 -1.49 19.54 11.75
C TYR A 129 -1.07 18.19 12.32
N LEU A 130 -0.10 17.51 11.71
CA LEU A 130 0.42 16.25 12.23
C LEU A 130 1.03 16.46 13.62
N LYS A 131 1.84 17.51 13.77
CA LYS A 131 2.45 17.87 15.06
C LYS A 131 1.39 18.20 16.12
N LEU A 132 0.37 18.97 15.76
CA LEU A 132 -0.75 19.29 16.66
C LEU A 132 -1.50 18.01 17.09
N SER A 133 -1.71 17.07 16.17
CA SER A 133 -2.40 15.82 16.47
C SER A 133 -1.60 14.92 17.43
N GLU A 134 -0.27 14.92 17.31
CA GLU A 134 0.63 14.19 18.21
C GLU A 134 0.65 14.81 19.62
N GLU A 135 0.64 16.14 19.72
CA GLU A 135 0.56 16.87 20.98
C GLU A 135 -0.76 16.55 21.71
N LEU A 136 -1.89 16.69 21.02
CA LEU A 136 -3.20 16.36 21.56
C LEU A 136 -3.29 14.89 21.98
N LEU A 137 -2.80 13.96 21.14
CA LEU A 137 -2.81 12.53 21.48
C LEU A 137 -1.99 12.24 22.76
N GLY A 138 -0.92 12.99 23.01
CA GLY A 138 -0.14 12.90 24.24
C GLY A 138 -0.88 13.38 25.50
N GLU A 139 -1.85 14.29 25.35
CA GLU A 139 -2.70 14.77 26.44
C GLU A 139 -3.81 13.76 26.81
N PHE A 140 -4.26 12.94 25.85
CA PHE A 140 -5.31 11.95 26.07
C PHE A 140 -4.73 10.58 26.46
N SER A 141 -4.89 10.20 27.73
CA SER A 141 -4.75 8.80 28.15
C SER A 141 -6.03 8.04 27.82
N PHE A 142 -5.95 7.04 26.95
CA PHE A 142 -7.07 6.13 26.66
C PHE A 142 -7.32 5.11 27.77
N ASP A 143 -6.50 5.12 28.84
CA ASP A 143 -6.43 4.02 29.81
C ASP A 143 -7.36 4.18 31.03
N ASP A 144 -8.30 5.13 30.99
CA ASP A 144 -9.25 5.28 32.08
C ASP A 144 -10.57 4.59 31.75
N ASN A 145 -10.82 3.46 32.42
CA ASN A 145 -12.10 2.75 32.46
C ASN A 145 -13.16 3.55 33.26
N THR A 146 -12.97 4.87 33.35
CA THR A 146 -13.86 5.81 34.00
C THR A 146 -14.89 6.26 32.96
N PRO A 147 -16.20 6.09 33.24
CA PRO A 147 -17.24 6.63 32.39
C PRO A 147 -16.96 8.12 32.17
N LEU A 148 -16.87 8.54 30.91
CA LEU A 148 -16.69 9.94 30.52
C LEU A 148 -17.60 10.81 31.38
N GLU A 149 -17.01 11.77 32.10
CA GLU A 149 -17.77 12.73 32.91
C GLU A 149 -18.68 13.52 31.96
N GLY A 150 -19.97 13.16 31.95
CA GLY A 150 -20.93 13.57 30.92
C GLY A 150 -21.87 12.46 30.43
N SER A 151 -21.62 11.19 30.77
CA SER A 151 -22.66 10.16 30.67
C SER A 151 -23.63 10.30 31.85
N ASP A 152 -24.63 11.17 31.70
CA ASP A 152 -25.87 11.02 32.44
C ASP A 152 -26.30 9.56 32.29
N LYS A 153 -26.35 8.84 33.41
CA LYS A 153 -26.92 7.49 33.45
C LYS A 153 -28.31 7.58 32.81
N PRO A 154 -28.63 6.82 31.76
CA PRO A 154 -30.02 6.63 31.44
C PRO A 154 -30.61 5.82 32.60
N GLU A 155 -31.28 6.49 33.53
CA GLU A 155 -32.29 5.87 34.37
C GLU A 155 -33.31 5.24 33.43
N THR A 156 -33.13 3.96 33.15
CA THR A 156 -34.16 3.14 32.53
C THR A 156 -34.50 2.04 33.52
N PRO A 157 -35.75 1.97 34.01
CA PRO A 157 -36.21 0.80 34.74
C PRO A 157 -36.17 -0.38 33.76
N GLY A 158 -35.64 -1.50 34.22
CA GLY A 158 -35.34 -2.68 33.40
C GLY A 158 -36.54 -3.10 32.54
N VAL A 159 -36.41 -2.91 31.23
CA VAL A 159 -37.25 -3.57 30.24
C VAL A 159 -36.33 -4.42 29.37
N ASP A 160 -36.51 -5.72 29.55
CA ASP A 160 -35.70 -6.80 28.99
C ASP A 160 -35.88 -6.88 27.46
N VAL A 161 -35.01 -6.19 26.71
CA VAL A 161 -35.05 -6.08 25.24
C VAL A 161 -34.87 -7.45 24.54
N TYR A 162 -34.33 -8.44 25.24
CA TYR A 162 -34.15 -9.80 24.70
C TYR A 162 -35.46 -10.59 24.57
N LYS A 163 -36.55 -10.14 25.20
CA LYS A 163 -37.85 -10.84 25.13
C LYS A 163 -38.61 -10.63 23.82
N TYR A 164 -38.28 -9.58 23.05
CA TYR A 164 -39.03 -9.22 21.84
C TYR A 164 -38.43 -9.74 20.52
N MET A 165 -37.20 -10.27 20.52
CA MET A 165 -36.52 -10.72 19.28
C MET A 165 -36.55 -12.23 19.06
N PHE A 166 -36.87 -13.04 20.07
CA PHE A 166 -36.90 -14.52 19.97
C PHE A 166 -38.18 -15.17 20.53
N GLY A 167 -39.31 -14.45 20.47
CA GLY A 167 -40.63 -14.99 20.79
C GLY A 167 -41.21 -15.86 19.68
N GLY A 168 -40.53 -16.96 19.32
CA GLY A 168 -41.12 -18.07 18.57
C GLY A 168 -42.05 -18.87 19.49
N GLY A 169 -43.32 -18.97 19.10
CA GLY A 169 -44.40 -19.50 19.93
C GLY A 169 -44.23 -20.95 20.37
N ALA A 170 -44.77 -21.24 21.55
CA ALA A 170 -45.19 -22.58 21.95
C ALA A 170 -46.23 -22.47 23.09
N LYS A 171 -47.51 -22.41 22.72
CA LYS A 171 -48.58 -23.33 23.15
C LYS A 171 -49.93 -22.86 22.60
#